data_AF-A0A386C9E0-F1
#
_entry.id   AF-A0A386C9E0-F1
#
_cell.length_a   1.000
_cell.length_b   1.000
_cell.length_c   1.000
_cell.angle_alpha   90.00
_cell.angle_beta   90.00
_cell.angle_gamma   90.00
#
_symmetry.space_group_name_H-M   'P 1'
#
loop_
_entity.id
_entity.type
_entity.pdbx_description
1 polymer ?
#
loop_
_entity_poly.entity_id
_entity_poly.type
_entity_poly.pdbx_seq_one_letter_code
_entity_poly.pdbx_strand_id
1 'polypeptide(L)'
;MDLITEFAEKKKVTPAQIALAWLLAKKPWIVPIPGTTKLSRLKENLGALNVELSAEDLRALEHASSQIKLQGARYPEFHEKLVGR
;
A
#
# COMPACT_ATOMS: atom_id res chain seq x y z
N MET A 1 -10.12 -6.57 4.28
CA MET A 1 -10.18 -5.84 2.98
C MET A 1 -11.11 -4.64 3.00
N ASP A 2 -11.86 -4.40 4.08
CA ASP A 2 -12.90 -3.36 4.12
C ASP A 2 -12.38 -1.96 4.47
N LEU A 3 -11.38 -1.88 5.35
CA LEU A 3 -10.93 -0.61 5.95
C LEU A 3 -10.38 0.39 4.91
N ILE A 4 -9.61 -0.06 3.93
CA ILE A 4 -9.09 0.82 2.86
C ILE A 4 -10.24 1.41 2.04
N THR A 5 -11.26 0.60 1.75
CA THR A 5 -12.45 1.05 1.00
C THR A 5 -13.24 2.07 1.80
N GLU A 6 -13.46 1.84 3.10
CA GLU A 6 -14.16 2.78 3.96
C GLU A 6 -13.44 4.14 4.05
N PHE A 7 -12.11 4.12 4.19
CA PHE A 7 -11.30 5.34 4.16
C PHE A 7 -11.34 6.03 2.80
N ALA A 8 -11.35 5.27 1.71
CA ALA A 8 -11.46 5.78 0.36
C ALA A 8 -12.80 6.51 0.15
N GLU A 9 -13.91 5.93 0.62
CA GLU A 9 -15.24 6.56 0.59
C GLU A 9 -15.30 7.84 1.44
N LYS A 10 -14.81 7.78 2.69
CA LYS A 10 -14.78 8.93 3.61
C LYS A 10 -14.02 10.12 3.04
N LYS A 11 -12.88 9.85 2.37
CA LYS A 11 -12.02 10.89 1.78
C LYS A 11 -12.33 11.17 0.30
N LYS A 12 -13.31 10.47 -0.30
CA LYS A 12 -13.68 10.57 -1.73
C LYS A 12 -12.51 10.36 -2.69
N VAL A 13 -11.66 9.40 -2.36
CA VAL A 13 -10.46 9.01 -3.13
C VAL A 13 -10.55 7.54 -3.50
N THR A 14 -9.65 7.04 -4.33
CA THR A 14 -9.64 5.61 -4.67
C THR A 14 -8.92 4.78 -3.59
N PRO A 15 -9.25 3.49 -3.45
CA PRO A 15 -8.52 2.59 -2.57
C PRO A 15 -7.01 2.53 -2.86
N ALA A 16 -6.62 2.65 -4.14
CA ALA A 16 -5.22 2.70 -4.54
C ALA A 16 -4.52 3.98 -4.01
N GLN A 17 -5.22 5.10 -3.99
CA GLN A 17 -4.71 6.35 -3.44
C GLN A 17 -4.50 6.26 -1.93
N ILE A 18 -5.44 5.66 -1.18
CA ILE A 18 -5.28 5.42 0.26
C ILE A 18 -4.06 4.53 0.53
N ALA A 19 -3.89 3.44 -0.23
CA ALA A 19 -2.78 2.52 -0.04
C ALA A 19 -1.42 3.18 -0.30
N LEU A 20 -1.31 3.97 -1.37
CA LEU A 20 -0.08 4.70 -1.71
C LEU A 20 0.21 5.83 -0.72
N ALA A 21 -0.79 6.59 -0.31
CA ALA A 21 -0.66 7.66 0.68
C ALA A 21 -0.21 7.12 2.03
N TRP A 22 -0.80 6.00 2.47
CA TRP A 22 -0.38 5.31 3.69
C TRP A 22 1.09 4.90 3.62
N LEU A 23 1.51 4.27 2.51
CA LEU A 23 2.88 3.81 2.33
C LEU A 23 3.90 4.96 2.37
N LEU A 24 3.59 6.07 1.69
CA LEU A 24 4.41 7.28 1.68
C LEU A 24 4.50 7.94 3.05
N ALA A 25 3.43 7.88 3.85
CA ALA A 25 3.40 8.46 5.19
C ALA A 25 4.20 7.67 6.23
N LYS A 26 4.55 6.39 5.96
CA LYS A 26 5.24 5.53 6.96
C LYS A 26 6.65 6.04 7.30
N LYS A 27 7.44 6.40 6.30
CA LYS A 27 8.82 6.89 6.43
C LYS A 27 9.18 7.78 5.25
N PRO A 28 9.98 8.84 5.45
CA PRO A 28 10.32 9.79 4.39
C PRO A 28 11.19 9.20 3.26
N TRP A 29 11.82 8.04 3.48
CA TRP A 29 12.66 7.35 2.48
C TRP A 29 11.95 6.23 1.73
N ILE A 30 10.64 6.04 1.95
CA ILE A 30 9.87 5.03 1.20
C ILE A 30 9.43 5.62 -0.13
N VAL A 31 9.92 5.03 -1.23
CA VAL A 31 9.54 5.42 -2.59
C VAL A 31 8.78 4.27 -3.24
N PRO A 32 7.45 4.35 -3.36
CA PRO A 32 6.66 3.35 -4.07
C PRO A 32 6.98 3.39 -5.57
N ILE A 33 7.06 2.22 -6.19
CA ILE A 33 7.26 2.07 -7.65
C ILE A 33 6.00 1.43 -8.25
N PRO A 34 4.87 2.16 -8.33
CA PRO A 34 3.63 1.60 -8.81
C PRO A 34 3.71 1.35 -10.32
N GLY A 35 3.73 0.08 -10.73
CA GLY A 35 3.66 -0.32 -12.13
C GLY A 35 2.24 -0.19 -12.66
N THR A 36 2.05 0.48 -13.80
CA THR A 36 0.78 0.48 -14.53
C THR A 36 0.97 0.71 -16.02
N THR A 37 0.10 0.09 -16.84
CA THR A 37 0.07 0.27 -18.30
C THR A 37 -1.03 1.23 -18.76
N LYS A 38 -1.88 1.70 -17.84
CA LYS A 38 -3.05 2.54 -18.16
C LYS A 38 -2.82 3.97 -17.67
N LEU A 39 -2.94 4.94 -18.57
CA LEU A 39 -2.78 6.36 -18.24
C LEU A 39 -3.72 6.82 -17.12
N SER A 40 -4.97 6.34 -17.11
CA SER A 40 -5.93 6.67 -16.05
C SER A 40 -5.46 6.20 -14.67
N ARG A 41 -4.77 5.05 -14.59
CA ARG A 41 -4.21 4.53 -13.33
C ARG A 41 -2.96 5.28 -12.91
N LEU A 42 -2.16 5.76 -13.86
CA LEU A 42 -1.05 6.66 -13.55
C LEU A 42 -1.58 7.94 -12.89
N LYS A 43 -2.60 8.58 -13.47
CA LYS A 43 -3.24 9.78 -12.90
C LYS A 43 -3.81 9.52 -11.51
N GLU A 44 -4.48 8.38 -11.34
CA GLU A 44 -5.01 7.95 -10.04
C GLU A 44 -3.90 7.81 -9.00
N ASN A 45 -2.81 7.10 -9.33
CA ASN A 45 -1.68 6.89 -8.43
C ASN A 45 -1.00 8.21 -8.02
N LEU A 46 -0.84 9.15 -8.95
CA LEU A 46 -0.30 10.48 -8.66
C LEU A 46 -1.18 11.27 -7.69
N GLY A 47 -2.50 11.08 -7.76
CA GLY A 47 -3.44 11.70 -6.82
C GLY A 47 -3.26 11.25 -5.37
N ALA A 48 -2.55 10.14 -5.11
CA ALA A 48 -2.23 9.70 -3.76
C ALA A 48 -1.37 10.71 -2.98
N LEU A 49 -0.57 11.52 -3.67
CA LEU A 49 0.28 12.56 -3.07
C LEU A 49 -0.54 13.68 -2.40
N ASN A 50 -1.80 13.86 -2.83
CA ASN A 50 -2.69 14.89 -2.31
C ASN A 50 -3.60 14.37 -1.19
N VAL A 51 -3.44 13.10 -0.79
CA VAL A 51 -4.27 12.50 0.26
C VAL A 51 -3.63 12.73 1.62
N GLU A 52 -4.29 13.55 2.43
CA GLU A 52 -3.89 13.78 3.81
C GLU A 52 -4.47 12.71 4.72
N LEU A 53 -3.62 11.93 5.37
CA LEU A 53 -3.97 10.95 6.38
C LEU A 53 -3.63 11.50 7.77
N SER A 54 -4.60 11.52 8.67
CA SER A 54 -4.39 11.92 10.06
C SER A 54 -3.54 10.88 10.79
N ALA A 55 -2.94 11.26 11.92
CA ALA A 55 -2.21 10.30 12.75
C ALA A 55 -3.11 9.14 13.23
N GLU A 56 -4.42 9.37 13.35
CA GLU A 56 -5.38 8.33 13.71
C GLU A 56 -5.70 7.39 12.54
N ASP A 57 -5.84 7.95 11.33
CA ASP A 57 -6.01 7.19 10.09
C ASP A 57 -4.83 6.24 9.89
N LEU A 58 -3.61 6.75 10.09
CA LEU A 58 -2.38 5.96 9.98
C LEU A 58 -2.32 4.81 10.98
N ARG A 59 -2.72 5.06 12.25
CA ARG A 59 -2.78 4.01 13.28
C ARG A 59 -3.80 2.92 12.92
N ALA A 60 -4.98 3.31 12.43
CA ALA A 60 -6.02 2.37 12.02
C ALA A 60 -5.56 1.50 10.84
N LEU A 61 -4.93 2.11 9.83
CA LEU A 61 -4.39 1.42 8.66
C LEU A 61 -3.22 0.50 9.01
N GLU A 62 -2.32 0.93 9.90
CA GLU A 62 -1.21 0.09 10.39
C GLU A 62 -1.73 -1.12 11.17
N HIS A 63 -2.71 -0.92 12.05
CA HIS A 63 -3.35 -2.01 12.80
C HIS A 63 -4.00 -3.01 11.84
N ALA A 64 -4.78 -2.53 10.86
CA ALA A 64 -5.39 -3.38 9.85
C ALA A 64 -4.35 -4.15 9.01
N SER A 65 -3.24 -3.50 8.64
CA SER A 65 -2.16 -4.14 7.87
C SER A 65 -1.44 -5.22 8.68
N SER A 66 -1.28 -5.06 10.00
CA SER A 66 -0.59 -6.04 10.85
C SER A 66 -1.30 -7.39 10.92
N GLN A 67 -2.62 -7.41 10.66
CA GLN A 67 -3.45 -8.60 10.68
C GLN A 67 -3.41 -9.37 9.34
N ILE A 68 -2.75 -8.81 8.31
CA ILE A 68 -2.66 -9.44 6.99
C ILE A 68 -1.63 -10.56 7.06
N LYS A 69 -2.11 -11.81 6.95
CA LYS A 69 -1.26 -12.99 6.83
C LYS A 69 -0.61 -13.00 5.44
N LEU A 70 0.69 -12.71 5.37
CA LEU A 70 1.45 -12.82 4.12
C LEU A 70 1.36 -14.25 3.58
N GLN A 71 0.81 -14.42 2.39
CA GLN A 71 0.73 -15.70 1.69
C GLN A 71 1.74 -15.72 0.55
N GLY A 72 2.55 -16.78 0.51
CA GLY A 72 3.57 -17.02 -0.51
C GLY A 72 4.99 -17.01 0.07
N ALA A 73 5.77 -18.04 -0.28
CA ALA A 73 7.20 -18.03 -0.04
C ALA A 73 7.86 -17.02 -0.99
N ARG A 74 8.84 -16.25 -0.49
CA ARG A 74 9.60 -15.27 -1.30
C ARG A 74 10.34 -15.96 -2.45
N TYR A 75 10.57 -17.26 -2.31
CA TYR A 75 11.24 -18.13 -3.26
C TYR A 75 10.41 -19.41 -3.44
N PRO A 76 10.35 -19.98 -4.64
CA PRO A 76 10.01 -21.40 -4.78
C PRO A 76 10.98 -22.23 -3.93
N GLU A 77 10.54 -23.35 -3.36
CA GLU A 77 11.36 -24.21 -2.47
C GLU A 77 12.75 -24.55 -3.07
N PHE A 78 12.83 -24.63 -4.40
CA PHE A 78 14.06 -24.84 -5.15
C PHE A 78 15.09 -23.71 -5.01
N HIS A 79 14.65 -22.45 -4.96
CA HIS A 79 15.53 -21.27 -4.81
C HIS A 79 15.89 -21.01 -3.34
N GLU A 80 15.08 -21.47 -2.38
CA GLU A 80 15.38 -21.37 -0.95
C GLU A 80 16.65 -22.17 -0.56
N LYS A 81 16.91 -23.29 -1.24
CA LYS A 81 18.13 -24.10 -1.02
C LYS A 81 19.42 -23.45 -1.53
N LEU A 82 19.34 -22.39 -2.34
CA LEU A 82 20.49 -21.70 -2.92
C LEU A 82 20.88 -20.42 -2.16
N VAL A 83 19.97 -19.89 -1.33
CA VAL A 83 20.20 -18.70 -0.51
C VAL A 83 20.70 -19.16 0.87
N GLY A 84 22.01 -19.42 0.98
CA GLY A 84 22.62 -19.85 2.24
C GLY A 84 24.04 -20.39 2.13
N ARG A 85 24.81 -19.97 1.13
CA ARG A 85 26.23 -20.31 0.99
C ARG A 85 27.10 -19.09 1.13
#